data_AF-A0A365GWH7-F1
#
_entry.id   AF-A0A365GWH7-F1
#
_cell.length_a   1.000
_cell.length_b   1.000
_cell.length_c   1.000
_cell.angle_alpha   90.00
_cell.angle_beta   90.00
_cell.angle_gamma   90.00
#
_symmetry.space_group_name_H-M   'P 1'
#
loop_
_entity.id
_entity.type
_entity.pdbx_description
1 polymer ?
#
loop_
_entity_poly.entity_id
_entity_poly.type
_entity_poly.pdbx_seq_one_letter_code
_entity_poly.pdbx_strand_id
1 'polypeptide(L)'
;MYGPPPPVPPPVPPPGRSDAAPLFRRALAWAVDFGLMLAVAFGLGTAVYSVIIFVVERGAAQYTVRTGMWAVVRSGGELGAGTEQLTRAWDTTVLLITLAFAVLVAIQFLYQFTALVWRGRTLGKALADVRVGAPGGTRPTAGRAVRRAAVTTLTDTALISLAFVLLLHGEPVVAVLCWLLAVAAFWANALPVLAGGRRSLGDRAAGTAAVRARTYEAAGRAVLHGARQAVGGAQSGALHLAEHERVRQARELGRQTAERLRQAPDLGGQVRRALPADSARQAGRRLGRRLRPDRSPPAPPLPPGPAQPGPPQD
;
A
#
# COMPACT_ATOMS: atom_id res chain seq x y z
N MET A 1 -23.71 54.12 -4.53
CA MET A 1 -24.00 52.71 -4.13
C MET A 1 -22.68 51.96 -4.12
N TYR A 2 -22.13 51.70 -2.94
CA TYR A 2 -20.97 50.80 -2.80
C TYR A 2 -21.49 49.37 -2.84
N GLY A 3 -21.11 48.62 -3.89
CA GLY A 3 -21.38 47.18 -3.96
C GLY A 3 -20.57 46.42 -2.91
N PRO A 4 -21.03 45.24 -2.48
CA PRO A 4 -20.28 44.40 -1.56
C PRO A 4 -18.90 44.09 -2.15
N PRO A 5 -17.83 44.10 -1.33
CA PRO A 5 -16.50 43.79 -1.80
C PRO A 5 -16.47 42.38 -2.42
N PRO A 6 -15.68 42.17 -3.49
CA PRO A 6 -15.56 40.87 -4.11
C PRO A 6 -15.08 39.84 -3.07
N PRO A 7 -15.59 38.60 -3.11
CA PRO A 7 -15.20 37.56 -2.17
C PRO A 7 -13.68 37.36 -2.23
N VAL A 8 -13.04 37.46 -1.07
CA VAL A 8 -11.61 37.24 -0.91
C VAL A 8 -11.31 35.82 -1.43
N PRO A 9 -10.39 35.66 -2.40
CA PRO A 9 -10.02 34.34 -2.89
C PRO A 9 -9.52 33.51 -1.71
N PRO A 10 -9.87 32.21 -1.64
CA PRO A 10 -9.44 31.36 -0.55
C PRO A 10 -7.91 31.36 -0.44
N PRO A 11 -7.36 31.37 0.78
CA PRO A 11 -5.92 31.38 0.98
C PRO A 11 -5.28 30.19 0.28
N VAL A 12 -4.29 30.47 -0.57
CA VAL A 12 -3.48 29.44 -1.22
C VAL A 12 -2.83 28.62 -0.11
N PRO A 13 -3.09 27.31 -0.01
CA PRO A 13 -2.49 26.50 1.03
C PRO A 13 -0.96 26.61 0.93
N PRO A 14 -0.25 26.75 2.06
CA PRO A 14 1.20 26.83 2.06
C PRO A 14 1.77 25.63 1.31
N PRO A 15 2.89 25.77 0.56
CA PRO A 15 3.48 24.68 -0.19
C PRO A 15 3.73 23.49 0.75
N GLY A 16 2.83 22.51 0.65
CA GLY A 16 2.75 21.42 1.60
C GLY A 16 4.06 20.65 1.65
N ARG A 17 4.49 20.35 2.88
CA ARG A 17 5.48 19.34 3.25
C ARG A 17 5.47 18.22 2.20
N SER A 18 6.59 18.05 1.50
CA SER A 18 6.72 17.20 0.32
C SER A 18 5.97 15.86 0.48
N ASP A 19 4.86 15.69 -0.26
CA ASP A 19 4.11 14.42 -0.41
C ASP A 19 4.94 13.30 -1.05
N ALA A 20 6.24 13.53 -1.33
CA ALA A 20 7.15 12.52 -1.84
C ALA A 20 7.35 11.40 -0.81
N ALA A 21 7.17 10.15 -1.24
CA ALA A 21 7.52 8.97 -0.45
C ALA A 21 9.00 9.05 0.01
N PRO A 22 9.34 8.63 1.24
CA PRO A 22 10.72 8.62 1.67
C PRO A 22 11.54 7.71 0.74
N LEU A 23 12.79 8.09 0.45
CA LEU A 23 13.66 7.40 -0.51
C LEU A 23 13.77 5.89 -0.23
N PHE A 24 13.87 5.50 1.05
CA PHE A 24 13.97 4.09 1.44
C PHE A 24 12.76 3.25 1.01
N ARG A 25 11.54 3.80 1.04
CA ARG A 25 10.33 3.05 0.62
C ARG A 25 10.31 2.83 -0.89
N ARG A 26 10.80 3.80 -1.66
CA ARG A 26 10.97 3.66 -3.11
C ARG A 26 12.03 2.62 -3.44
N ALA A 27 13.16 2.64 -2.72
CA ALA A 27 14.23 1.66 -2.88
C ALA A 27 13.74 0.24 -2.53
N LEU A 28 12.99 0.07 -1.43
CA LEU A 28 12.43 -1.22 -1.04
C LEU A 28 11.43 -1.76 -2.08
N ALA A 29 10.53 -0.91 -2.58
CA ALA A 29 9.60 -1.30 -3.65
C ALA A 29 10.35 -1.79 -4.90
N TRP A 30 11.41 -1.07 -5.27
CA TRP A 30 12.25 -1.43 -6.41
C TRP A 30 13.00 -2.74 -6.15
N ALA A 31 13.57 -2.94 -4.96
CA ALA A 31 14.28 -4.15 -4.59
C ALA A 31 13.39 -5.40 -4.63
N VAL A 32 12.14 -5.28 -4.17
CA VAL A 32 11.16 -6.38 -4.24
C VAL A 32 10.80 -6.71 -5.69
N ASP A 33 10.48 -5.69 -6.49
CA ASP A 33 10.16 -5.89 -7.91
C ASP A 33 11.37 -6.50 -8.66
N PHE A 34 12.59 -6.06 -8.35
CA PHE A 34 13.83 -6.60 -8.92
C PHE A 34 14.09 -8.04 -8.48
N GLY A 35 13.94 -8.34 -7.19
CA GLY A 35 14.14 -9.69 -6.65
C GLY A 35 13.16 -10.71 -7.25
N LEU A 36 11.90 -10.32 -7.46
CA LEU A 36 10.91 -11.14 -8.16
C LEU A 36 11.37 -11.48 -9.59
N MET A 37 11.84 -10.47 -10.35
CA MET A 37 12.31 -10.69 -11.72
C MET A 37 13.61 -11.49 -11.78
N LEU A 38 14.49 -11.34 -10.79
CA LEU A 38 15.69 -12.15 -10.65
C LEU A 38 15.34 -13.63 -10.42
N ALA A 39 14.34 -13.92 -9.58
CA ALA A 39 13.86 -15.28 -9.36
C ALA A 39 13.27 -15.90 -10.64
N VAL A 40 12.50 -15.12 -11.41
CA VAL A 40 11.99 -15.56 -12.73
C VAL A 40 13.13 -15.86 -13.70
N ALA A 41 14.12 -14.96 -13.79
CA ALA A 41 15.27 -15.14 -14.67
C ALA A 41 16.09 -16.39 -14.28
N PHE A 42 16.29 -16.62 -12.97
CA PHE A 42 16.98 -17.80 -12.46
C PHE A 42 16.22 -19.10 -12.78
N GLY A 43 14.90 -19.13 -12.58
CA GLY A 43 14.07 -20.28 -12.91
C GLY A 43 14.09 -20.60 -14.41
N LEU A 44 14.03 -19.56 -15.26
CA LEU A 44 14.10 -19.73 -16.70
C LEU A 44 15.48 -20.21 -17.16
N GLY A 45 16.55 -19.65 -16.61
CA GLY A 45 17.92 -20.09 -16.88
C GLY A 45 18.16 -21.54 -16.46
N THR A 46 17.63 -21.95 -15.30
CA THR A 46 17.70 -23.35 -14.84
C THR A 46 16.96 -24.29 -15.77
N ALA A 47 15.76 -23.92 -16.22
CA ALA A 47 14.99 -24.72 -17.17
C ALA A 47 15.70 -24.87 -18.52
N VAL A 48 16.22 -23.77 -19.07
CA VAL A 48 16.96 -23.76 -20.34
C VAL A 48 18.24 -24.58 -20.22
N TYR A 49 18.99 -24.43 -19.12
CA TYR A 49 20.19 -25.21 -18.86
C TYR A 49 19.89 -26.71 -18.83
N SER A 50 18.84 -27.14 -18.12
CA SER A 50 18.43 -28.54 -18.10
C SER A 50 18.07 -29.07 -19.48
N VAL A 51 17.41 -28.26 -20.32
CA VAL A 51 17.11 -28.63 -21.72
C VAL A 51 18.38 -28.73 -22.55
N ILE A 52 19.33 -27.79 -22.42
CA ILE A 52 20.60 -27.82 -23.13
C ILE A 52 21.39 -29.08 -22.75
N ILE A 53 21.55 -29.37 -21.46
CA ILE A 53 22.23 -30.58 -20.99
C ILE A 53 21.57 -31.83 -21.57
N PHE A 54 20.24 -31.92 -21.54
CA PHE A 54 19.53 -33.06 -22.12
C PHE A 54 19.75 -33.21 -23.63
N VAL A 55 19.75 -32.11 -24.39
CA VAL A 55 20.01 -32.12 -25.85
C VAL A 55 21.45 -32.53 -26.13
N VAL A 56 22.41 -31.98 -25.37
CA VAL A 56 23.84 -32.29 -25.51
C VAL A 56 24.11 -33.73 -25.14
N GLU A 57 23.58 -34.24 -24.03
CA GLU A 57 23.74 -35.62 -23.58
C GLU A 57 23.13 -36.62 -24.58
N ARG A 58 21.92 -36.35 -25.11
CA ARG A 58 21.32 -37.21 -26.14
C ARG A 58 22.11 -37.19 -27.44
N GLY A 59 22.62 -36.02 -27.84
CA GLY A 59 23.49 -35.89 -29.02
C GLY A 59 24.81 -36.63 -28.82
N ALA A 60 25.44 -36.48 -27.65
CA ALA A 60 26.70 -37.13 -27.30
C ALA A 60 26.56 -38.64 -27.15
N ALA A 61 25.44 -39.15 -26.61
CA ALA A 61 25.16 -40.58 -26.53
C ALA A 61 25.06 -41.22 -27.93
N GLN A 62 24.43 -40.53 -28.89
CA GLN A 62 24.39 -41.00 -30.28
C GLN A 62 25.79 -41.00 -30.95
N TYR A 63 26.66 -40.03 -30.63
CA TYR A 63 28.05 -40.06 -31.07
C TYR A 63 28.86 -41.16 -30.39
N THR A 64 28.77 -41.33 -29.08
CA THR A 64 29.59 -42.30 -28.35
C THR A 64 29.25 -43.75 -28.75
N VAL A 65 27.98 -44.01 -29.07
CA VAL A 65 27.51 -45.33 -29.55
C VAL A 65 27.87 -45.57 -31.02
N ARG A 66 27.97 -44.53 -31.86
CA ARG A 66 28.12 -44.67 -33.32
C ARG A 66 29.54 -44.39 -33.84
N THR A 67 30.25 -43.51 -33.16
CA THR A 67 31.69 -43.27 -33.28
C THR A 67 32.30 -43.58 -31.92
N GLY A 68 32.56 -44.86 -31.64
CA GLY A 68 33.46 -45.17 -30.53
C GLY A 68 34.72 -44.31 -30.65
N MET A 69 35.33 -43.91 -29.54
CA MET A 69 36.53 -43.06 -29.50
C MET A 69 37.63 -43.50 -30.50
N TRP A 70 37.59 -44.78 -30.90
CA TRP A 70 38.38 -45.42 -31.94
C TRP A 70 38.13 -44.98 -33.38
N ALA A 71 36.93 -44.57 -33.74
CA ALA A 71 36.61 -44.06 -35.08
C ALA A 71 37.26 -42.69 -35.35
N VAL A 72 37.34 -41.82 -34.33
CA VAL A 72 37.99 -40.50 -34.41
C VAL A 72 39.51 -40.63 -34.54
N VAL A 73 40.10 -41.62 -33.87
CA VAL A 73 41.55 -41.91 -33.97
C VAL A 73 41.91 -42.56 -35.31
N ARG A 74 41.02 -43.38 -35.90
CA ARG A 74 41.28 -44.07 -37.18
C ARG A 74 40.94 -43.24 -38.43
N SER A 75 40.06 -42.24 -38.33
CA SER A 75 39.61 -41.46 -39.50
C SER A 75 40.58 -40.37 -39.96
N GLY A 76 41.81 -40.33 -39.43
CA GLY A 76 42.85 -39.41 -39.91
C GLY A 76 42.53 -37.92 -39.70
N GLY A 77 41.58 -37.57 -38.82
CA GLY A 77 41.24 -36.18 -38.52
C GLY A 77 40.16 -35.57 -39.42
N GLU A 78 39.38 -36.37 -40.16
CA GLU A 78 38.18 -35.87 -40.85
C GLU A 78 37.10 -35.46 -39.82
N LEU A 79 37.22 -34.23 -39.30
CA LEU A 79 36.33 -33.60 -38.34
C LEU A 79 34.96 -33.20 -38.93
N GLY A 80 34.78 -33.31 -40.26
CA GLY A 80 33.64 -32.74 -40.98
C GLY A 80 32.25 -33.21 -40.51
N ALA A 81 32.10 -34.49 -40.19
CA ALA A 81 30.84 -35.03 -39.66
C ALA A 81 30.59 -34.63 -38.19
N GLY A 82 31.64 -34.36 -37.42
CA GLY A 82 31.55 -33.88 -36.04
C GLY A 82 31.22 -32.39 -35.95
N THR A 83 31.74 -31.60 -36.90
CA THR A 83 31.52 -30.15 -36.95
C THR A 83 30.06 -29.80 -37.26
N GLU A 84 29.39 -30.53 -38.16
CA GLU A 84 28.00 -30.19 -38.52
C GLU A 84 27.04 -30.38 -37.34
N GLN A 85 27.20 -31.45 -36.56
CA GLN A 85 26.33 -31.68 -35.41
C GLN A 85 26.68 -30.78 -34.22
N LEU A 86 27.96 -30.44 -34.04
CA LEU A 86 28.37 -29.41 -33.08
C LEU A 86 27.76 -28.05 -33.43
N THR A 87 27.80 -27.66 -34.70
CA THR A 87 27.14 -26.43 -35.18
C THR A 87 25.64 -26.47 -34.94
N ARG A 88 24.95 -27.58 -35.26
CA ARG A 88 23.50 -27.71 -34.96
C ARG A 88 23.19 -27.63 -33.47
N ALA A 89 24.02 -28.25 -32.62
CA ALA A 89 23.86 -28.20 -31.16
C ALA A 89 24.07 -26.77 -30.63
N TRP A 90 25.06 -26.05 -31.18
CA TRP A 90 25.29 -24.65 -30.91
C TRP A 90 24.11 -23.77 -31.33
N ASP A 91 23.62 -23.91 -32.56
CA ASP A 91 22.49 -23.14 -33.08
C ASP A 91 21.22 -23.37 -32.24
N THR A 92 20.98 -24.62 -31.85
CA THR A 92 19.86 -24.96 -30.96
C THR A 92 20.04 -24.31 -29.58
N THR A 93 21.25 -24.32 -29.03
CA THR A 93 21.57 -23.70 -27.75
C THR A 93 21.36 -22.18 -27.80
N VAL A 94 21.88 -21.53 -28.84
CA VAL A 94 21.70 -20.08 -29.07
C VAL A 94 20.20 -19.76 -29.22
N LEU A 95 19.45 -20.54 -29.99
CA LEU A 95 18.00 -20.35 -30.14
C LEU A 95 17.26 -20.46 -28.81
N LEU A 96 17.55 -21.47 -28.00
CA LEU A 96 16.92 -21.65 -26.69
C LEU A 96 17.22 -20.48 -25.74
N ILE A 97 18.46 -20.01 -25.71
CA ILE A 97 18.86 -18.85 -24.89
C ILE A 97 18.18 -17.58 -25.38
N THR A 98 18.11 -17.36 -26.70
CA THR A 98 17.41 -16.23 -27.32
C THR A 98 15.91 -16.23 -26.97
N LEU A 99 15.25 -17.38 -27.08
CA LEU A 99 13.84 -17.53 -26.70
C LEU A 99 13.65 -17.28 -25.19
N ALA A 100 14.57 -17.74 -24.34
CA ALA A 100 14.52 -17.47 -22.91
C ALA A 100 14.58 -15.97 -22.60
N PHE A 101 15.50 -15.25 -23.22
CA PHE A 101 15.56 -13.79 -23.08
C PHE A 101 14.29 -13.10 -23.58
N ALA A 102 13.72 -13.55 -24.70
CA ALA A 102 12.46 -13.02 -25.22
C ALA A 102 11.29 -13.27 -24.25
N VAL A 103 11.20 -14.48 -23.68
CA VAL A 103 10.20 -14.83 -22.66
C VAL A 103 10.38 -14.00 -21.39
N LEU A 104 11.60 -13.80 -20.91
CA LEU A 104 11.88 -12.96 -19.75
C LEU A 104 11.41 -11.51 -19.97
N VAL A 105 11.69 -10.94 -21.14
CA VAL A 105 11.22 -9.59 -21.52
C VAL A 105 9.69 -9.55 -21.58
N ALA A 106 9.05 -10.56 -22.16
CA ALA A 106 7.59 -10.65 -22.23
C ALA A 106 6.95 -10.76 -20.84
N ILE A 107 7.51 -11.58 -19.93
CA ILE A 107 7.03 -11.71 -18.55
C ILE A 107 7.19 -10.38 -17.82
N GLN A 108 8.33 -9.69 -17.95
CA GLN A 108 8.54 -8.38 -17.34
C GLN A 108 7.52 -7.35 -17.83
N PHE A 109 7.32 -7.29 -19.14
CA PHE A 109 6.33 -6.39 -19.74
C PHE A 109 4.93 -6.69 -19.20
N LEU A 110 4.52 -7.96 -19.21
CA LEU A 110 3.20 -8.38 -18.76
C LEU A 110 3.01 -8.10 -17.27
N TYR A 111 4.04 -8.35 -16.44
CA TYR A 111 4.04 -8.01 -15.02
C TYR A 111 3.81 -6.50 -14.81
N GLN A 112 4.60 -5.65 -15.47
CA GLN A 112 4.48 -4.20 -15.35
C GLN A 112 3.12 -3.70 -15.86
N PHE A 113 2.66 -4.22 -16.99
CA PHE A 113 1.40 -3.83 -17.60
C PHE A 113 0.19 -4.24 -16.74
N THR A 114 0.10 -5.50 -16.35
CA THR A 114 -1.01 -6.01 -15.52
C THR A 114 -1.04 -5.33 -14.15
N ALA A 115 0.11 -5.11 -13.53
CA ALA A 115 0.23 -4.33 -12.29
C ALA A 115 -0.32 -2.90 -12.43
N LEU A 116 0.00 -2.22 -13.54
CA LEU A 116 -0.45 -0.86 -13.81
C LEU A 116 -1.95 -0.80 -14.15
N VAL A 117 -2.46 -1.73 -14.95
CA VAL A 117 -3.87 -1.73 -15.38
C VAL A 117 -4.82 -2.17 -14.27
N TRP A 118 -4.50 -3.24 -13.53
CA TRP A 118 -5.42 -3.78 -12.51
C TRP A 118 -5.37 -3.01 -11.20
N ARG A 119 -4.16 -2.71 -10.69
CA ARG A 119 -3.99 -2.13 -9.34
C ARG A 119 -3.52 -0.68 -9.36
N GLY A 120 -3.03 -0.18 -10.50
CA GLY A 120 -2.33 1.11 -10.59
C GLY A 120 -0.99 1.12 -9.82
N ARG A 121 -0.47 -0.07 -9.46
CA ARG A 121 0.72 -0.27 -8.63
C ARG A 121 1.26 -1.69 -8.83
N THR A 122 2.60 -1.83 -8.92
CA THR A 122 3.33 -3.11 -8.86
C THR A 122 3.28 -3.71 -7.45
N LEU A 123 3.60 -4.99 -7.29
CA LEU A 123 3.58 -5.66 -5.97
C LEU A 123 4.50 -4.93 -4.98
N GLY A 124 5.71 -4.56 -5.40
CA GLY A 124 6.62 -3.76 -4.58
C GLY A 124 6.03 -2.38 -4.22
N LYS A 125 5.35 -1.72 -5.16
CA LYS A 125 4.69 -0.43 -4.91
C LYS A 125 3.46 -0.56 -4.02
N ALA A 126 2.75 -1.69 -4.05
CA ALA A 126 1.66 -1.99 -3.14
C ALA A 126 2.18 -2.20 -1.70
N LEU A 127 3.27 -2.95 -1.53
CA LEU A 127 3.92 -3.19 -0.24
C LEU A 127 4.51 -1.90 0.36
N ALA A 128 4.99 -0.98 -0.47
CA ALA A 128 5.59 0.28 -0.02
C ALA A 128 4.61 1.46 0.12
N ASP A 129 3.31 1.25 -0.13
CA ASP A 129 2.25 2.28 -0.14
C ASP A 129 2.49 3.44 -1.13
N VAL A 130 3.02 3.13 -2.32
CA VAL A 130 3.30 4.11 -3.37
C VAL A 130 2.31 3.90 -4.52
N ARG A 131 1.63 4.96 -4.99
CA ARG A 131 0.76 4.89 -6.17
C ARG A 131 1.40 5.60 -7.35
N VAL A 132 1.10 5.12 -8.55
CA VAL A 132 1.27 5.92 -9.75
C VAL A 132 -0.07 6.61 -10.01
N GLY A 133 -0.10 7.93 -9.93
CA GLY A 133 -1.29 8.75 -10.19
C GLY A 133 -1.09 9.64 -11.41
N ALA A 134 -2.14 9.86 -12.20
CA ALA A 134 -2.16 10.97 -13.13
C ALA A 134 -2.31 12.31 -12.36
N PRO A 135 -1.93 13.46 -12.94
CA PRO A 135 -2.31 14.77 -12.40
C PRO A 135 -3.84 14.80 -12.20
N GLY A 136 -4.30 14.99 -10.96
CA GLY A 136 -5.72 14.91 -10.58
C GLY A 136 -6.18 13.63 -9.87
N GLY A 137 -5.27 12.69 -9.58
CA GLY A 137 -5.59 11.51 -8.74
C GLY A 137 -6.38 10.41 -9.44
N THR A 138 -6.65 10.55 -10.75
CA THR A 138 -7.31 9.54 -11.58
C THR A 138 -6.36 8.40 -11.93
N ARG A 139 -6.95 7.20 -12.17
CA ARG A 139 -6.20 6.02 -12.63
C ARG A 139 -5.58 6.33 -14.01
N PRO A 140 -4.34 5.88 -14.29
CA PRO A 140 -3.77 6.02 -15.62
C PRO A 140 -4.66 5.33 -16.65
N THR A 141 -4.86 5.95 -17.82
CA THR A 141 -5.52 5.29 -18.96
C THR A 141 -4.68 4.11 -19.44
N ALA A 142 -5.34 3.07 -19.99
CA ALA A 142 -4.67 1.85 -20.45
C ALA A 142 -3.48 2.15 -21.40
N GLY A 143 -3.64 3.09 -22.34
CA GLY A 143 -2.55 3.50 -23.24
C GLY A 143 -1.34 4.11 -22.52
N ARG A 144 -1.54 4.90 -21.47
CA ARG A 144 -0.42 5.44 -20.66
C ARG A 144 0.26 4.34 -19.83
N ALA A 145 -0.51 3.37 -19.36
CA ALA A 145 0.02 2.20 -18.66
C ALA A 145 0.89 1.33 -19.59
N VAL A 146 0.41 1.01 -20.81
CA VAL A 146 1.18 0.27 -21.83
C VAL A 146 2.50 0.98 -22.12
N ARG A 147 2.45 2.27 -22.44
CA ARG A 147 3.65 3.03 -22.81
C ARG A 147 4.67 3.07 -21.68
N ARG A 148 4.22 3.25 -20.43
CA ARG A 148 5.12 3.20 -19.27
C ARG A 148 5.73 1.81 -19.08
N ALA A 149 4.92 0.75 -19.17
CA ALA A 149 5.39 -0.62 -19.04
C ALA A 149 6.42 -0.95 -20.14
N ALA A 150 6.14 -0.55 -21.38
CA ALA A 150 7.04 -0.71 -22.52
C ALA A 150 8.37 -0.01 -22.30
N VAL A 151 8.37 1.29 -21.97
CA VAL A 151 9.61 2.05 -21.73
C VAL A 151 10.42 1.46 -20.59
N THR A 152 9.77 1.10 -19.48
CA THR A 152 10.45 0.50 -18.32
C THR A 152 11.07 -0.85 -18.70
N THR A 153 10.33 -1.69 -19.40
CA THR A 153 10.82 -3.02 -19.82
C THR A 153 11.96 -2.91 -20.83
N LEU A 154 11.86 -1.98 -21.78
CA LEU A 154 12.91 -1.71 -22.77
C LEU A 154 14.21 -1.29 -22.08
N THR A 155 14.09 -0.34 -21.14
CA THR A 155 15.21 0.27 -20.42
C THR A 155 15.88 -0.72 -19.47
N ASP A 156 15.07 -1.48 -18.72
CA ASP A 156 15.58 -2.29 -17.61
C ASP A 156 16.02 -3.68 -18.04
N THR A 157 15.40 -4.25 -19.09
CA THR A 157 15.61 -5.67 -19.42
C THR A 157 15.85 -5.91 -20.90
N ALA A 158 15.08 -5.31 -21.80
CA ALA A 158 15.15 -5.67 -23.23
C ALA A 158 16.50 -5.31 -23.87
N LEU A 159 17.07 -4.13 -23.58
CA LEU A 159 18.37 -3.75 -24.13
C LEU A 159 19.51 -4.66 -23.64
N ILE A 160 19.51 -5.00 -22.35
CA ILE A 160 20.51 -5.90 -21.78
C ILE A 160 20.37 -7.30 -22.38
N SER A 161 19.15 -7.83 -22.44
CA SER A 161 18.86 -9.11 -23.09
C SER A 161 19.30 -9.13 -24.57
N LEU A 162 19.01 -8.05 -25.31
CA LEU A 162 19.40 -7.92 -26.70
C LEU A 162 20.93 -7.87 -26.86
N ALA A 163 21.63 -7.17 -25.96
CA ALA A 163 23.10 -7.15 -25.96
C ALA A 163 23.68 -8.55 -25.78
N PHE A 164 23.13 -9.36 -24.86
CA PHE A 164 23.56 -10.75 -24.68
C PHE A 164 23.26 -11.63 -25.90
N VAL A 165 22.07 -11.48 -26.51
CA VAL A 165 21.72 -12.21 -27.72
C VAL A 165 22.65 -11.84 -28.88
N LEU A 166 22.95 -10.56 -29.08
CA LEU A 166 23.89 -10.11 -30.11
C LEU A 166 25.31 -10.68 -29.87
N LEU A 167 25.74 -10.76 -28.62
CA LEU A 167 27.02 -11.36 -28.27
C LEU A 167 27.05 -12.86 -28.61
N LEU A 168 25.95 -13.59 -28.37
CA LEU A 168 25.81 -15.00 -28.73
C LEU A 168 25.82 -15.23 -30.25
N HIS A 169 25.32 -14.28 -31.03
CA HIS A 169 25.35 -14.30 -32.49
C HIS A 169 26.69 -13.82 -33.09
N GLY A 170 27.67 -13.44 -32.27
CA GLY A 170 28.99 -13.03 -32.74
C GLY A 170 29.10 -11.56 -33.17
N GLU A 171 28.19 -10.69 -32.68
CA GLU A 171 28.15 -9.26 -33.00
C GLU A 171 28.61 -8.39 -31.80
N PRO A 172 29.90 -8.45 -31.38
CA PRO A 172 30.35 -7.86 -30.12
C PRO A 172 30.27 -6.33 -30.12
N VAL A 173 30.50 -5.68 -31.26
CA VAL A 173 30.46 -4.22 -31.37
C VAL A 173 29.03 -3.71 -31.14
N VAL A 174 28.06 -4.32 -31.81
CA VAL A 174 26.63 -3.96 -31.66
C VAL A 174 26.15 -4.31 -30.25
N ALA A 175 26.59 -5.44 -29.69
CA ALA A 175 26.29 -5.83 -28.31
C ALA A 175 26.79 -4.78 -27.31
N VAL A 176 28.03 -4.30 -27.44
CA VAL A 176 28.60 -3.26 -26.56
C VAL A 176 27.84 -1.95 -26.70
N LEU A 177 27.50 -1.53 -27.92
CA LEU A 177 26.69 -0.31 -28.14
C LEU A 177 25.31 -0.43 -27.49
N CYS A 178 24.66 -1.59 -27.63
CA CYS A 178 23.37 -1.87 -27.00
C CYS A 178 23.46 -1.86 -25.47
N TRP A 179 24.53 -2.43 -24.92
CA TRP A 179 24.82 -2.39 -23.48
C TRP A 179 25.07 -0.97 -22.97
N LEU A 180 25.87 -0.17 -23.68
CA LEU A 180 26.09 1.24 -23.34
C LEU A 180 24.78 2.03 -23.37
N LEU A 181 23.90 1.76 -24.35
CA LEU A 181 22.58 2.36 -24.42
C LEU A 181 21.71 1.95 -23.22
N ALA A 182 21.77 0.69 -22.79
CA ALA A 182 21.07 0.22 -21.59
C ALA A 182 21.56 0.94 -20.33
N VAL A 183 22.88 1.07 -20.14
CA VAL A 183 23.49 1.77 -19.02
C VAL A 183 23.09 3.26 -19.04
N ALA A 184 23.17 3.91 -20.20
CA ALA A 184 22.77 5.31 -20.35
C ALA A 184 21.28 5.50 -20.01
N ALA A 185 20.41 4.62 -20.49
CA ALA A 185 18.98 4.70 -20.22
C ALA A 185 18.64 4.41 -18.74
N PHE A 186 19.37 3.47 -18.11
CA PHE A 186 19.29 3.24 -16.66
C PHE A 186 19.66 4.49 -15.87
N TRP A 187 20.80 5.12 -16.17
CA TRP A 187 21.21 6.37 -15.52
C TRP A 187 20.22 7.50 -15.76
N ALA A 188 19.74 7.65 -16.99
CA ALA A 188 18.73 8.64 -17.33
C ALA A 188 17.43 8.45 -16.52
N ASN A 189 17.08 7.22 -16.14
CA ASN A 189 15.95 6.90 -15.28
C ASN A 189 16.25 7.07 -13.77
N ALA A 190 17.46 6.72 -13.34
CA ALA A 190 17.89 6.76 -11.94
C ALA A 190 18.24 8.18 -11.45
N LEU A 191 18.92 9.00 -12.27
CA LEU A 191 19.37 10.34 -11.92
C LEU A 191 18.24 11.27 -11.44
N PRO A 192 17.06 11.33 -12.09
CA PRO A 192 15.95 12.15 -11.60
C PRO A 192 15.44 11.72 -10.22
N VAL A 193 15.53 10.42 -9.90
CA VAL A 193 15.12 9.87 -8.61
C VAL A 193 16.11 10.26 -7.51
N LEU A 194 17.41 10.24 -7.83
CA LEU A 194 18.50 10.59 -6.91
C LEU A 194 18.63 12.10 -6.70
N ALA A 195 18.43 12.91 -7.75
CA ALA A 195 18.53 14.38 -7.71
C ALA A 195 17.34 15.08 -7.02
N GLY A 196 16.48 14.34 -6.31
CA GLY A 196 15.28 14.89 -5.66
C GLY A 196 14.20 15.37 -6.64
N GLY A 197 14.34 15.06 -7.93
CA GLY A 197 13.38 15.40 -8.97
C GLY A 197 12.04 14.69 -8.78
N ARG A 198 10.93 15.42 -8.94
CA ARG A 198 9.57 14.88 -8.73
C ARG A 198 9.07 13.93 -9.82
N ARG A 199 9.79 13.75 -10.94
CA ARG A 199 9.35 12.95 -12.09
C ARG A 199 10.51 12.13 -12.70
N SER A 200 10.38 10.80 -12.71
CA SER A 200 11.25 9.91 -13.50
C SER A 200 11.05 10.12 -15.01
N LEU A 201 11.97 9.66 -15.86
CA LEU A 201 11.77 9.73 -17.33
C LEU A 201 10.53 8.93 -17.77
N GLY A 202 10.25 7.80 -17.11
CA GLY A 202 9.00 7.06 -17.32
C GLY A 202 7.75 7.87 -16.95
N ASP A 203 7.83 8.71 -15.91
CA ASP A 203 6.77 9.64 -15.52
C ASP A 203 6.61 10.79 -16.53
N ARG A 204 7.72 11.35 -17.05
CA ARG A 204 7.69 12.41 -18.09
C ARG A 204 7.20 11.88 -19.43
N ALA A 205 7.68 10.73 -19.86
CA ALA A 205 7.21 10.07 -21.07
C ALA A 205 5.72 9.74 -20.95
N ALA A 206 5.27 9.10 -19.87
CA ALA A 206 3.86 8.73 -19.74
C ALA A 206 2.93 9.88 -19.33
N GLY A 207 3.45 11.06 -18.99
CA GLY A 207 2.67 12.16 -18.41
C GLY A 207 2.04 11.80 -17.06
N THR A 208 2.70 10.94 -16.27
CA THR A 208 2.23 10.45 -14.96
C THR A 208 3.12 10.98 -13.85
N ALA A 209 2.68 10.92 -12.59
CA ALA A 209 3.51 11.25 -11.43
C ALA A 209 3.37 10.17 -10.35
N ALA A 210 4.48 9.74 -9.76
CA ALA A 210 4.42 8.84 -8.60
C ALA A 210 3.99 9.63 -7.36
N VAL A 211 2.73 9.46 -6.94
CA VAL A 211 2.12 10.13 -5.78
C VAL A 211 2.06 9.11 -4.63
N ARG A 212 2.31 9.52 -3.38
CA ARG A 212 2.05 8.62 -2.23
C ARG A 212 0.61 8.10 -2.33
N ALA A 213 0.45 6.78 -2.31
CA ALA A 213 -0.88 6.24 -2.06
C ALA A 213 -1.11 6.54 -0.58
N ARG A 214 -2.00 7.46 -0.21
CA ARG A 214 -2.30 7.70 1.23
C ARG A 214 -3.10 6.54 1.82
N THR A 215 -2.89 5.30 1.37
CA THR A 215 -3.74 4.14 1.67
C THR A 215 -3.58 3.68 3.11
N TYR A 216 -2.35 3.70 3.65
CA TYR A 216 -2.14 3.35 5.06
C TYR A 216 -2.53 4.51 5.98
N GLU A 217 -2.48 5.74 5.50
CA GLU A 217 -3.05 6.89 6.22
C GLU A 217 -4.58 6.82 6.27
N ALA A 218 -5.23 6.42 5.18
CA ALA A 218 -6.69 6.23 5.13
C ALA A 218 -7.12 5.02 5.96
N ALA A 219 -6.40 3.91 5.88
CA ALA A 219 -6.64 2.72 6.72
C ALA A 219 -6.36 3.01 8.20
N GLY A 220 -5.27 3.72 8.51
CA GLY A 220 -4.96 4.15 9.87
C GLY A 220 -6.00 5.12 10.44
N ARG A 221 -6.49 6.06 9.61
CA ARG A 221 -7.61 6.94 9.98
C ARG A 221 -8.91 6.16 10.19
N ALA A 222 -9.21 5.18 9.33
CA ALA A 222 -10.37 4.31 9.49
C ALA A 222 -10.30 3.47 10.78
N VAL A 223 -9.12 2.93 11.11
CA VAL A 223 -8.87 2.19 12.36
C VAL A 223 -9.00 3.12 13.58
N LEU A 224 -8.46 4.34 13.52
CA LEU A 224 -8.62 5.33 14.59
C LEU A 224 -10.08 5.77 14.77
N HIS A 225 -10.82 5.93 13.68
CA HIS A 225 -12.27 6.21 13.72
C HIS A 225 -13.05 5.03 14.32
N GLY A 226 -12.75 3.80 13.91
CA GLY A 226 -13.35 2.59 14.47
C GLY A 226 -13.03 2.40 15.95
N ALA A 227 -11.79 2.65 16.36
CA ALA A 227 -11.36 2.59 17.76
C ALA A 227 -12.10 3.63 18.62
N ARG A 228 -12.25 4.86 18.13
CA ARG A 228 -13.02 5.91 18.83
C ARG A 228 -14.50 5.55 18.93
N GLN A 229 -15.08 4.97 17.89
CA GLN A 229 -16.47 4.50 17.93
C GLN A 229 -16.65 3.32 18.89
N ALA A 230 -15.69 2.39 18.93
CA ALA A 230 -15.70 1.26 19.86
C ALA A 230 -15.56 1.71 21.33
N VAL A 231 -14.67 2.67 21.61
CA VAL A 231 -14.52 3.25 22.95
C VAL A 231 -15.78 4.03 23.35
N GLY A 232 -16.36 4.80 22.43
CA GLY A 232 -17.62 5.50 22.65
C GLY A 232 -18.79 4.54 22.94
N GLY A 233 -18.86 3.44 22.19
CA GLY A 233 -19.85 2.37 22.40
C GLY A 233 -19.65 1.60 23.72
N ALA A 234 -18.40 1.39 24.14
CA ALA A 234 -18.08 0.77 25.42
C ALA A 234 -18.46 1.67 26.60
N GLN A 235 -18.24 2.99 26.49
CA GLN A 235 -18.64 3.96 27.51
C GLN A 235 -20.16 4.07 27.64
N SER A 236 -20.90 4.13 26.53
CA SER A 236 -22.36 4.14 26.58
C SER A 236 -22.91 2.82 27.13
N GLY A 237 -22.34 1.68 26.76
CA GLY A 237 -22.67 0.38 27.35
C GLY A 237 -22.43 0.33 28.87
N ALA A 238 -21.30 0.85 29.34
CA ALA A 238 -20.99 0.92 30.77
C ALA A 238 -21.96 1.83 31.55
N LEU A 239 -22.39 2.95 30.96
CA LEU A 239 -23.41 3.82 31.56
C LEU A 239 -24.77 3.12 31.68
N HIS A 240 -25.19 2.39 30.65
CA HIS A 240 -26.44 1.62 30.69
C HIS A 240 -26.39 0.48 31.73
N LEU A 241 -25.23 -0.18 31.87
CA LEU A 241 -25.05 -1.21 32.90
C LEU A 241 -25.10 -0.61 34.32
N ALA A 242 -24.43 0.53 34.54
CA ALA A 242 -24.48 1.23 35.82
C ALA A 242 -25.91 1.71 36.16
N GLU A 243 -26.68 2.14 35.16
CA GLU A 243 -28.09 2.49 35.33
C GLU A 243 -28.94 1.26 35.68
N HIS A 244 -28.70 0.13 35.02
CA HIS A 244 -29.36 -1.14 35.34
C HIS A 244 -29.05 -1.63 36.75
N GLU A 245 -27.81 -1.49 37.22
CA GLU A 245 -27.42 -1.83 38.59
C GLU A 245 -28.11 -0.92 39.62
N ARG A 246 -28.18 0.39 39.36
CA ARG A 246 -28.93 1.33 40.22
C ARG A 246 -30.41 0.98 40.31
N VAL A 247 -31.03 0.59 39.18
CA VAL A 247 -32.43 0.16 39.16
C VAL A 247 -32.62 -1.15 39.94
N ARG A 248 -31.67 -2.10 39.85
CA ARG A 248 -31.70 -3.33 40.65
C ARG A 248 -31.54 -3.04 42.14
N GLN A 249 -30.56 -2.24 42.54
CA GLN A 249 -30.35 -1.84 43.93
C GLN A 249 -31.58 -1.12 44.51
N ALA A 250 -32.20 -0.21 43.75
CA ALA A 250 -33.42 0.47 44.16
C ALA A 250 -34.59 -0.51 44.38
N ARG A 251 -34.71 -1.55 43.54
CA ARG A 251 -35.73 -2.61 43.71
C ARG A 251 -35.45 -3.49 44.92
N GLU A 252 -34.20 -3.83 45.19
CA GLU A 252 -33.81 -4.63 46.37
C GLU A 252 -34.04 -3.87 47.67
N LEU A 253 -33.66 -2.59 47.74
CA LEU A 253 -33.96 -1.73 48.89
C LEU A 253 -35.48 -1.57 49.09
N GLY A 254 -36.25 -1.45 48.01
CA GLY A 254 -37.71 -1.43 48.05
C GLY A 254 -38.30 -2.72 48.63
N ARG A 255 -37.77 -3.89 48.23
CA ARG A 255 -38.18 -5.19 48.77
C ARG A 255 -37.82 -5.34 50.25
N GLN A 256 -36.59 -5.01 50.64
CA GLN A 256 -36.18 -5.06 52.05
C GLN A 256 -37.02 -4.14 52.92
N THR A 257 -37.36 -2.95 52.43
CA THR A 257 -38.23 -2.01 53.14
C THR A 257 -39.65 -2.57 53.27
N ALA A 258 -40.19 -3.16 52.20
CA ALA A 258 -41.51 -3.80 52.22
C ALA A 258 -41.54 -5.03 53.15
N GLU A 259 -40.48 -5.83 53.18
CA GLU A 259 -40.34 -6.97 54.10
C GLU A 259 -40.23 -6.53 55.54
N ARG A 260 -39.43 -5.48 55.85
CA ARG A 260 -39.37 -4.89 57.19
C ARG A 260 -40.73 -4.35 57.63
N LEU A 261 -41.49 -3.73 56.73
CA LEU A 261 -42.85 -3.28 57.03
C LEU A 261 -43.81 -4.46 57.28
N ARG A 262 -43.66 -5.59 56.59
CA ARG A 262 -44.46 -6.81 56.80
C ARG A 262 -44.08 -7.56 58.08
N GLN A 263 -42.79 -7.58 58.44
CA GLN A 263 -42.27 -8.20 59.66
C GLN A 263 -42.46 -7.32 60.91
N ALA A 264 -42.96 -6.10 60.73
CA ALA A 264 -43.24 -5.15 61.78
C ALA A 264 -44.76 -4.95 62.03
N PRO A 265 -45.59 -6.02 62.16
CA PRO A 265 -47.02 -5.85 62.40
C PRO A 265 -47.31 -5.15 63.74
N ASP A 266 -46.39 -5.19 64.71
CA ASP A 266 -46.54 -4.54 66.02
C ASP A 266 -46.01 -3.09 66.10
N LEU A 267 -45.19 -2.63 65.15
CA LEU A 267 -44.67 -1.25 65.17
C LEU A 267 -45.73 -0.22 64.78
N GLY A 268 -46.76 -0.62 64.01
CA GLY A 268 -47.90 0.25 63.70
C GLY A 268 -48.65 0.71 64.95
N GLY A 269 -48.64 -0.10 66.03
CA GLY A 269 -49.23 0.25 67.32
C GLY A 269 -48.37 1.23 68.13
N GLN A 270 -47.04 1.12 68.07
CA GLN A 270 -46.12 1.99 68.82
C GLN A 270 -45.88 3.33 68.12
N VAL A 271 -45.74 3.35 66.79
CA VAL A 271 -45.55 4.58 66.01
C VAL A 271 -46.79 5.47 66.09
N ARG A 272 -48.00 4.88 66.15
CA ARG A 272 -49.25 5.63 66.33
C ARG A 272 -49.41 6.23 67.75
N ARG A 273 -48.70 5.71 68.75
CA ARG A 273 -48.70 6.28 70.12
C ARG A 273 -47.56 7.28 70.36
N ALA A 274 -46.49 7.22 69.58
CA ALA A 274 -45.30 8.06 69.77
C ALA A 274 -45.22 9.28 68.81
N LEU A 275 -46.18 9.46 67.91
CA LEU A 275 -46.23 10.63 67.02
C LEU A 275 -47.17 11.71 67.57
N PRO A 276 -46.64 12.75 68.26
CA PRO A 276 -47.40 13.96 68.50
C PRO A 276 -47.76 14.61 67.15
N ALA A 277 -49.01 15.04 67.03
CA ALA A 277 -49.64 15.55 65.81
C ALA A 277 -48.89 16.69 65.10
N ASP A 278 -47.92 17.32 65.77
CA ASP A 278 -47.13 18.43 65.22
C ASP A 278 -45.96 17.98 64.33
N SER A 279 -45.48 16.74 64.48
CA SER A 279 -44.30 16.23 63.75
C SER A 279 -44.57 16.04 62.24
N ALA A 280 -45.80 15.64 61.90
CA ALA A 280 -46.22 15.41 60.51
C ALA A 280 -46.27 16.71 59.68
N ARG A 281 -46.55 17.85 60.33
CA ARG A 281 -46.57 19.17 59.67
C ARG A 281 -45.16 19.71 59.38
N GLN A 282 -44.17 19.40 60.21
CA GLN A 282 -42.78 19.81 59.96
C GLN A 282 -42.09 18.95 58.88
N ALA A 283 -42.38 17.65 58.82
CA ALA A 283 -41.82 16.77 57.79
C ALA A 283 -42.30 17.15 56.38
N GLY A 284 -43.59 17.52 56.23
CA GLY A 284 -44.14 18.01 54.96
C GLY A 284 -43.50 19.31 54.46
N ARG A 285 -43.14 20.23 55.38
CA ARG A 285 -42.46 21.50 55.02
C ARG A 285 -41.02 21.32 54.54
N ARG A 286 -40.31 20.30 55.02
CA ARG A 286 -38.92 20.03 54.58
C ARG A 286 -38.86 19.37 53.20
N LEU A 287 -39.83 18.52 52.87
CA LEU A 287 -39.93 17.91 51.53
C LEU A 287 -40.41 18.93 50.47
N GLY A 288 -41.31 19.84 50.82
CA GLY A 288 -41.75 20.91 49.89
C GLY A 288 -40.64 21.89 49.48
N ARG A 289 -39.56 22.00 50.26
CA ARG A 289 -38.45 22.93 49.96
C ARG A 289 -37.41 22.34 48.97
N ARG A 290 -37.39 21.02 48.77
CA ARG A 290 -36.45 20.34 47.84
C ARG A 290 -36.97 20.15 46.42
N LEU A 291 -38.24 20.44 46.16
CA LEU A 291 -38.86 20.39 44.82
C LEU A 291 -39.00 21.79 44.19
N ARG A 292 -38.25 22.78 44.67
CA ARG A 292 -38.12 24.07 43.98
C ARG A 292 -37.11 23.88 42.85
N PRO A 293 -37.50 23.99 41.56
CA PRO A 293 -36.56 23.89 40.46
C PRO A 293 -35.69 25.15 40.50
N ASP A 294 -34.47 24.98 41.01
CA ASP A 294 -33.47 26.03 41.04
C ASP A 294 -32.66 25.97 39.75
N ARG A 295 -32.59 27.13 39.08
CA ARG A 295 -31.65 27.51 38.02
C ARG A 295 -31.66 26.73 36.71
N SER A 296 -32.18 27.41 35.70
CA SER A 296 -31.69 27.31 34.32
C SER A 296 -30.15 27.30 34.29
N PRO A 297 -29.52 26.41 33.50
CA PRO A 297 -28.07 26.39 33.36
C PRO A 297 -27.56 27.73 32.77
N PRO A 298 -26.37 28.19 33.19
CA PRO A 298 -25.77 29.38 32.61
C PRO A 298 -25.55 29.20 31.11
N ALA A 299 -25.92 30.24 30.35
CA ALA A 299 -25.70 30.28 28.91
C ALA A 299 -24.20 30.10 28.59
N PRO A 300 -23.86 29.32 27.54
CA PRO A 300 -22.48 29.14 27.12
C PRO A 300 -21.85 30.50 26.74
N PRO A 301 -20.55 30.70 27.04
CA PRO A 301 -19.85 31.93 26.69
C PRO A 301 -19.86 32.12 25.17
N LEU A 302 -20.25 33.32 24.74
CA LEU A 302 -20.18 33.74 23.34
C LEU A 302 -18.73 33.62 22.85
N PRO A 303 -18.50 33.13 21.61
CA PRO A 303 -17.18 33.09 21.02
C PRO A 303 -16.58 34.52 20.93
N PRO A 304 -15.26 34.66 21.09
CA PRO A 304 -14.60 35.96 20.98
C PRO A 304 -14.88 36.56 19.60
N GLY A 305 -15.38 37.80 19.61
CA GLY A 305 -15.58 38.57 18.39
C GLY A 305 -14.27 38.74 17.63
N PRO A 306 -14.31 38.84 16.29
CA PRO A 306 -13.13 38.99 15.46
C PRO A 306 -12.30 40.19 15.91
N ALA A 307 -10.99 39.95 16.08
CA ALA A 307 -10.02 40.96 16.44
C ALA A 307 -10.09 42.15 15.46
N GLN A 308 -10.27 43.35 16.01
CA GLN A 308 -10.17 44.57 15.20
C GLN A 308 -8.75 44.69 14.63
N PRO A 309 -8.59 44.97 13.33
CA PRO A 309 -7.29 45.26 12.75
C PRO A 309 -6.71 46.53 13.39
N GLY A 310 -5.46 46.45 13.84
CA GLY A 310 -4.73 47.59 14.39
C GLY A 310 -4.53 48.70 13.36
N PRO A 311 -4.33 49.96 13.81
CA PRO A 311 -4.11 51.09 12.92
C PRO A 311 -2.81 50.91 12.11
N PRO A 312 -2.75 51.47 10.89
CA PRO A 312 -1.55 51.46 10.07
C PRO A 312 -0.41 52.15 10.81
N GLN A 313 0.77 51.52 10.78
CA GLN A 313 2.02 52.18 11.15
C GLN A 313 2.51 52.92 9.92
N ASP A 314 2.66 54.23 10.07
CA ASP A 314 3.26 55.15 9.10
C ASP A 314 4.77 54.89 8.90
#